data_AF-W1YV53-F1
#
_entry.id   AF-W1YV53-F1
#
_cell.length_a   1.000
_cell.length_b   1.000
_cell.length_c   1.000
_cell.angle_alpha   90.00
_cell.angle_beta   90.00
_cell.angle_gamma   90.00
#
_symmetry.space_group_name_H-M   'P 1'
#
loop_
_entity.id
_entity.type
_entity.pdbx_description
1 polymer ?
#
loop_
_entity_poly.entity_id
_entity_poly.type
_entity_poly.pdbx_seq_one_letter_code
_entity_poly.pdbx_strand_id
1 'polypeptide(L)'
;PVFSLANQNRVDLLVYFTDGKGEERLREAPKGYKVLWVLTGENPQLSLHNPYGMVRELGYVGVDETQDIDEFVRMSSRSGFSMANQEV
;
A
#
# COMPACT_ATOMS: atom_id res chain seq x y z
N PRO A 1 3.10 9.95 -12.77
CA PRO A 1 2.24 9.09 -13.65
C PRO A 1 1.12 8.32 -12.95
N VAL A 2 1.21 7.87 -11.69
CA VAL A 2 0.02 7.40 -10.94
C VAL A 2 -0.72 8.52 -10.22
N PHE A 3 0.00 9.46 -9.60
CA PHE A 3 -0.60 10.62 -8.93
C PHE A 3 -1.44 11.50 -9.86
N SER A 4 -0.99 11.69 -11.10
CA SER A 4 -1.75 12.45 -12.11
C SER A 4 -3.11 11.80 -12.42
N LEU A 5 -3.12 10.46 -12.57
CA LEU A 5 -4.33 9.69 -12.80
C LEU A 5 -5.24 9.73 -11.57
N ALA A 6 -4.70 9.49 -10.37
CA ALA A 6 -5.47 9.55 -9.14
C ALA A 6 -6.05 10.96 -8.89
N ASN A 7 -5.34 12.02 -9.26
CA ASN A 7 -5.79 13.41 -9.17
C ASN A 7 -6.94 13.76 -10.14
N GLN A 8 -7.15 12.96 -11.18
CA GLN A 8 -8.25 13.12 -12.15
C GLN A 8 -9.47 12.28 -11.79
N ASN A 9 -9.37 11.42 -10.77
CA ASN A 9 -10.42 10.52 -10.34
C ASN A 9 -10.84 10.83 -8.91
N ARG A 10 -12.01 10.30 -8.52
CA ARG A 10 -12.49 10.40 -7.15
C ARG A 10 -11.91 9.25 -6.32
N VAL A 11 -10.66 9.43 -5.90
CA VAL A 11 -9.92 8.49 -5.06
C VAL A 11 -10.04 8.91 -3.60
N ASP A 12 -10.22 7.96 -2.69
CA ASP A 12 -10.15 8.19 -1.23
C ASP A 12 -8.81 7.72 -0.64
N LEU A 13 -8.24 6.65 -1.20
CA LEU A 13 -6.96 6.05 -0.80
C LEU A 13 -6.19 5.55 -2.03
N LEU A 14 -4.92 5.91 -2.12
CA LEU A 14 -3.94 5.35 -3.05
C LEU A 14 -2.99 4.42 -2.28
N VAL A 15 -2.97 3.14 -2.65
CA VAL A 15 -1.96 2.18 -2.16
C VAL A 15 -0.94 1.93 -3.26
N TYR A 16 0.33 2.20 -2.99
CA TYR A 16 1.42 2.14 -3.96
C TYR A 16 2.45 1.11 -3.55
N PHE A 17 2.49 -0.03 -4.25
CA PHE A 17 3.48 -1.08 -4.04
C PHE A 17 4.74 -0.80 -4.84
N THR A 18 5.90 -0.84 -4.19
CA THR A 18 7.17 -0.50 -4.82
C THR A 18 8.35 -1.13 -4.08
N ASP A 19 9.46 -1.36 -4.79
CA ASP A 19 10.76 -1.67 -4.19
C ASP A 19 11.44 -0.43 -3.57
N GLY A 20 10.79 0.74 -3.65
CA GLY A 20 11.23 1.99 -3.06
C GLY A 20 12.21 2.79 -3.92
N LYS A 21 12.64 2.26 -5.07
CA LYS A 21 13.61 2.94 -5.95
C LYS A 21 12.90 3.79 -7.00
N GLY A 22 13.49 4.94 -7.34
CA GLY A 22 13.00 5.78 -8.42
C GLY A 22 13.24 7.26 -8.19
N GLU A 23 12.19 8.06 -8.39
CA GLU A 23 12.25 9.52 -8.28
C GLU A 23 12.50 9.97 -6.83
N GLU A 24 13.28 11.04 -6.65
CA GLU A 24 13.53 11.65 -5.34
C GLU A 24 12.45 12.66 -4.92
N ARG A 25 11.61 13.10 -5.87
CA ARG A 25 10.53 14.08 -5.69
C ARG A 25 9.36 13.75 -6.62
N LEU A 26 8.14 13.90 -6.11
CA LEU A 26 6.94 13.77 -6.94
C LEU A 26 6.74 15.02 -7.81
N ARG A 27 6.32 14.80 -9.06
CA ARG A 27 5.94 15.87 -9.99
C ARG A 27 4.61 16.52 -9.62
N GLU A 28 3.72 15.77 -8.99
CA GLU A 28 2.38 16.20 -8.60
C GLU A 28 2.06 15.75 -7.17
N ALA A 29 1.44 16.62 -6.39
CA ALA A 29 0.95 16.29 -5.06
C ALA A 29 -0.45 15.62 -5.12
N PRO A 30 -0.79 14.73 -4.18
CA PRO A 30 -2.13 14.15 -4.08
C PRO A 30 -3.19 15.19 -3.70
N LYS A 31 -4.35 15.16 -4.36
CA LYS A 31 -5.46 16.11 -4.16
C LYS A 31 -6.49 15.64 -3.11
N GLY A 32 -6.04 15.51 -1.87
CA GLY A 32 -6.94 15.29 -0.71
C GLY A 32 -7.21 13.82 -0.35
N TYR A 33 -6.73 12.87 -1.14
CA TYR A 33 -6.77 11.44 -0.81
C TYR A 33 -5.57 11.02 0.03
N LYS A 34 -5.76 9.94 0.79
CA LYS A 34 -4.70 9.34 1.60
C LYS A 34 -3.77 8.52 0.71
N VAL A 35 -2.50 8.42 1.11
CA VAL A 35 -1.48 7.63 0.40
C VAL A 35 -0.86 6.64 1.37
N LEU A 36 -0.71 5.40 0.91
CA LEU A 36 0.02 4.34 1.60
C LEU A 36 1.07 3.76 0.65
N TRP A 37 2.34 3.93 0.98
CA TRP A 37 3.45 3.27 0.30
C TRP A 37 3.70 1.92 0.95
N VAL A 38 3.77 0.88 0.13
CA VAL A 38 4.09 -0.48 0.58
C VAL A 38 5.43 -0.87 -0.05
N LEU A 39 6.47 -0.90 0.77
CA LEU A 39 7.83 -1.23 0.37
C LEU A 39 8.04 -2.73 0.37
N THR A 40 8.62 -3.25 -0.71
CA THR A 40 8.98 -4.66 -0.86
C THR A 40 10.49 -4.84 -1.03
N GLY A 41 11.02 -6.01 -0.70
CA GLY A 41 12.44 -6.34 -0.89
C GLY A 41 13.20 -6.45 0.43
N GLU A 42 14.46 -6.90 0.36
CA GLU A 42 15.29 -7.24 1.53
C GLU A 42 15.69 -6.02 2.37
N ASN A 43 15.91 -4.86 1.73
CA ASN A 43 16.26 -3.61 2.38
C ASN A 43 15.33 -2.50 1.88
N PRO A 44 14.08 -2.48 2.37
CA PRO A 44 13.07 -1.56 1.86
C PRO A 44 13.43 -0.12 2.22
N GLN A 45 13.71 0.70 1.22
CA GLN A 45 13.96 2.13 1.39
C GLN A 45 13.32 2.92 0.26
N LEU A 46 12.52 3.92 0.62
CA LEU A 46 11.93 4.83 -0.35
C LEU A 46 12.91 5.95 -0.70
N SER A 47 13.22 6.12 -1.99
CA SER A 47 14.09 7.19 -2.50
C SER A 47 13.47 8.59 -2.39
N LEU A 48 12.14 8.66 -2.24
CA LEU A 48 11.39 9.89 -2.14
C LEU A 48 11.66 10.57 -0.80
N HIS A 49 12.25 11.78 -0.81
CA HIS A 49 12.66 12.47 0.41
C HIS A 49 11.51 12.91 1.32
N ASN A 50 10.35 13.25 0.74
CA ASN A 50 9.17 13.71 1.47
C ASN A 50 7.92 12.98 0.94
N PRO A 51 7.71 11.71 1.32
CA PRO A 51 6.56 10.95 0.87
C PRO A 51 5.28 11.50 1.48
N TYR A 52 4.23 11.66 0.66
CA TYR A 52 2.90 11.91 1.17
C TYR A 52 2.32 10.64 1.78
N GLY A 53 1.66 10.77 2.93
CA GLY A 53 0.99 9.65 3.59
C GLY A 53 1.94 8.75 4.37
N MET A 54 1.56 7.48 4.56
CA MET A 54 2.33 6.53 5.37
C MET A 54 3.20 5.65 4.50
N VAL A 55 4.38 5.29 5.00
CA VAL A 55 5.24 4.26 4.43
C VAL A 55 5.19 3.03 5.34
N ARG A 56 4.97 1.86 4.75
CA ARG A 56 4.96 0.57 5.43
C ARG A 56 5.80 -0.42 4.65
N GLU A 57 6.57 -1.21 5.37
CA GLU A 57 7.28 -2.35 4.80
C GLU A 57 6.30 -3.51 4.74
N LEU A 58 6.33 -4.25 3.62
CA LEU A 58 5.64 -5.52 3.52
C LEU A 58 6.43 -6.49 4.40
N GLY A 59 5.97 -6.67 5.64
CA GLY A 59 6.58 -7.61 6.57
C GLY A 59 6.65 -8.99 5.94
N TYR A 60 7.79 -9.66 6.09
CA TYR A 60 7.90 -11.07 5.78
C TYR A 60 7.06 -11.81 6.83
N VAL A 61 5.90 -12.33 6.43
CA VAL A 61 5.24 -13.39 7.20
C VAL A 61 6.08 -14.63 6.93
N GLY A 62 7.11 -14.84 7.75
CA GLY A 62 7.72 -16.16 7.84
C GLY A 62 6.59 -17.11 8.18
N VAL A 63 6.47 -18.20 7.43
CA VAL A 63 5.48 -19.25 7.70
C VAL A 63 5.85 -19.87 9.05
N ASP A 64 5.44 -19.23 10.13
CA ASP A 64 5.38 -19.81 11.45
C ASP A 64 3.99 -20.43 11.51
N GLU A 65 3.91 -21.74 11.32
CA GLU A 65 2.66 -22.53 11.33
C GLU A 65 1.82 -22.31 12.60
N THR A 66 2.38 -21.64 13.62
CA THR A 66 1.67 -21.25 14.85
C THR A 66 1.05 -19.85 14.84
N GLN A 67 1.48 -18.93 13.97
CA GLN A 67 0.93 -17.56 13.89
C GLN A 67 -0.30 -17.44 12.96
N ASP A 68 -0.52 -18.43 12.10
CA ASP A 68 -1.67 -18.46 11.19
C ASP A 68 -3.01 -18.38 11.94
N ILE A 69 -3.09 -18.91 13.17
CA ILE A 69 -4.34 -18.92 13.95
C ILE A 69 -4.68 -17.52 14.46
N ASP A 70 -3.70 -16.80 15.02
CA ASP A 70 -3.92 -15.46 15.57
C ASP A 70 -4.17 -14.43 14.47
N GLU A 71 -3.48 -14.54 13.33
CA GLU A 71 -3.72 -13.68 12.17
C GLU A 71 -5.06 -14.00 11.49
N PHE A 72 -5.40 -15.28 11.31
CA PHE A 72 -6.71 -15.69 10.80
C PHE A 72 -7.85 -15.25 11.73
N VAL A 73 -7.69 -15.35 13.05
CA VAL A 73 -8.69 -14.88 14.02
C VAL A 73 -8.82 -13.35 13.98
N ARG A 74 -7.71 -12.61 13.81
CA ARG A 74 -7.75 -11.15 13.59
C ARG A 74 -8.40 -10.76 12.27
N MET A 75 -8.19 -11.51 11.19
CA MET A 75 -8.78 -11.27 9.87
C MET A 75 -10.27 -11.66 9.84
N SER A 76 -10.65 -12.79 10.43
CA SER A 76 -12.04 -13.26 10.51
C SER A 76 -12.90 -12.45 11.48
N SER A 77 -12.29 -11.77 12.46
CA SER A 77 -12.98 -10.82 13.33
C SER A 77 -13.16 -9.43 12.70
N ARG A 78 -12.54 -9.14 11.55
CA ARG A 78 -12.74 -7.91 10.79
C ARG A 78 -13.64 -8.19 9.59
N SER A 79 -14.94 -8.16 9.86
CA SER A 79 -16.03 -8.16 8.87
C SER A 79 -15.71 -7.33 7.61
N GLY A 80 -15.77 -7.98 6.44
CA GLY A 80 -16.01 -7.39 5.10
C GLY A 80 -14.89 -6.48 4.58
N PHE A 81 -14.41 -6.57 3.34
CA PHE A 81 -15.09 -6.78 2.07
C PHE A 81 -14.07 -7.38 1.08
N SER A 82 -14.45 -8.41 0.31
CA SER A 82 -13.61 -8.94 -0.77
C SER A 82 -14.19 -8.52 -2.13
N MET A 83 -13.41 -7.78 -2.93
CA MET A 83 -13.67 -7.41 -4.32
C MET A 83 -13.43 -8.58 -5.29
N ALA A 84 -13.84 -9.80 -4.91
CA ALA A 84 -13.53 -11.01 -5.67
C ALA A 84 -14.51 -11.32 -6.81
N ASN A 85 -15.33 -10.36 -7.25
CA ASN A 85 -16.19 -10.59 -8.42
C ASN A 85 -16.41 -9.29 -9.20
N GLN A 86 -15.62 -9.11 -10.26
CA GLN A 86 -15.92 -8.19 -11.35
C GLN A 86 -15.65 -8.92 -12.66
N GLU A 87 -16.69 -9.51 -13.26
CA GLU A 87 -16.86 -9.57 -14.71
C GLU A 87 -18.36 -9.43 -15.06
N VAL A 88 -18.61 -8.42 -15.91
CA VAL A 88 -19.77 -8.02 -16.75
C VAL A 88 -21.20 -8.13 -16.19
#